data_AF-A0A538CWC6-F1
#
_entry.id   AF-A0A538CWC6-F1
#
_cell.length_a   1.000
_cell.length_b   1.000
_cell.length_c   1.000
_cell.angle_alpha   90.00
_cell.angle_beta   90.00
_cell.angle_gamma   90.00
#
_symmetry.space_group_name_H-M   'P 1'
#
loop_
_entity.id
_entity.type
_entity.pdbx_description
1 polymer ?
#
loop_
_entity_poly.entity_id
_entity_poly.type
_entity_poly.pdbx_seq_one_letter_code
_entity_poly.pdbx_strand_id
1 'polypeptide(L)'
;MNFSDRGLQLTRTCRALKLWISLHHFGVAAFRTAIDNCLDLAEYAQGQIEAAPELELMTPASLGIVTFRRHPAGVDDDALLDQMNAGIADAIQHQGDVFLSTGRVRGRLVLRLCILN
;
A
#
# COMPACT_ATOMS: atom_id res chain seq x y z
N MET A 1 -17.24 -34.09 0.45
CA MET A 1 -15.83 -33.63 0.65
C MET A 1 -15.77 -32.98 2.03
N ASN A 2 -14.88 -33.44 2.91
CA ASN A 2 -14.70 -32.80 4.21
C ASN A 2 -13.61 -31.73 4.11
N PHE A 3 -13.91 -30.53 4.61
CA PHE A 3 -13.01 -29.39 4.55
C PHE A 3 -11.99 -29.34 5.70
N SER A 4 -12.24 -30.07 6.80
CA SER A 4 -11.26 -30.20 7.91
C SER A 4 -9.97 -30.86 7.45
N ASP A 5 -10.04 -31.74 6.46
CA ASP A 5 -8.90 -32.53 6.00
C ASP A 5 -8.01 -31.74 5.02
N ARG A 6 -8.33 -30.47 4.77
CA ARG A 6 -7.67 -29.58 3.80
C ARG A 6 -7.06 -28.33 4.43
N GLY A 7 -6.98 -28.27 5.76
CA GLY A 7 -6.38 -27.16 6.46
C GLY A 7 -6.19 -27.45 7.94
N LEU A 8 -5.51 -26.54 8.63
CA LEU A 8 -5.20 -26.71 10.06
C LEU A 8 -6.44 -26.59 10.97
N GLN A 9 -7.50 -25.95 10.48
CA GLN A 9 -8.68 -25.62 11.29
C GLN A 9 -9.79 -26.66 11.10
N LEU A 10 -10.14 -27.36 12.19
CA LEU A 10 -11.22 -28.36 12.22
C LEU A 10 -12.61 -27.71 12.15
N THR A 11 -12.93 -26.84 13.10
CA THR A 11 -14.18 -26.05 13.11
C THR A 11 -13.91 -24.64 12.63
N ARG A 12 -14.63 -24.18 11.59
CA ARG A 12 -14.43 -22.86 10.97
C ARG A 12 -15.74 -22.18 10.59
N THR A 13 -15.74 -20.85 10.56
CA THR A 13 -16.86 -20.05 10.06
C THR A 13 -17.03 -20.22 8.55
N CYS A 14 -18.24 -19.96 8.04
CA CYS A 14 -18.53 -20.02 6.61
C CYS A 14 -17.95 -18.80 5.86
N ARG A 15 -16.63 -18.79 5.63
CA ARG A 15 -15.93 -17.71 4.90
C ARG A 15 -16.44 -17.55 3.46
N ALA A 16 -16.88 -18.64 2.85
CA ALA A 16 -17.43 -18.65 1.49
C ALA A 16 -18.71 -17.82 1.37
N LEU A 17 -19.55 -17.75 2.41
CA LEU A 17 -20.80 -17.01 2.35
C LEU A 17 -20.59 -15.52 2.10
N LYS A 18 -19.59 -14.91 2.78
CA LYS A 18 -19.27 -13.49 2.58
C LYS A 18 -18.82 -13.23 1.13
N LEU A 19 -17.92 -14.07 0.61
CA LEU A 19 -17.42 -13.97 -0.76
C LEU A 19 -18.55 -14.18 -1.79
N TRP A 20 -19.39 -15.19 -1.59
CA TRP A 20 -20.51 -15.51 -2.46
C TRP A 20 -21.53 -14.37 -2.52
N ILE A 21 -21.94 -13.83 -1.37
CA ILE A 21 -22.88 -12.69 -1.31
C ILE A 21 -22.26 -11.47 -2.02
N SER A 22 -21.00 -11.13 -1.76
CA SER A 22 -20.36 -9.99 -2.40
C SER A 22 -20.26 -10.14 -3.92
N LEU A 23 -19.88 -11.32 -4.42
CA LEU A 23 -19.81 -11.59 -5.86
C LEU A 23 -21.19 -11.57 -6.53
N HIS A 24 -22.21 -12.12 -5.87
CA HIS A 24 -23.58 -12.11 -6.39
C HIS A 24 -24.20 -10.72 -6.39
N HIS A 25 -23.93 -9.91 -5.37
CA HIS A 25 -24.51 -8.58 -5.24
C HIS A 25 -23.82 -7.55 -6.15
N PHE A 26 -22.48 -7.50 -6.14
CA PHE A 26 -21.72 -6.51 -6.91
C PHE A 26 -21.36 -6.98 -8.32
N GLY A 27 -21.26 -8.30 -8.55
CA GLY A 27 -20.74 -8.86 -9.78
C GLY A 27 -19.21 -8.73 -9.91
N VAL A 28 -18.60 -9.58 -10.74
CA VAL A 28 -17.14 -9.57 -10.96
C VAL A 28 -16.65 -8.27 -11.60
N ALA A 29 -17.49 -7.63 -12.42
CA ALA A 29 -17.15 -6.37 -13.09
C ALA A 29 -16.84 -5.24 -12.10
N ALA A 30 -17.60 -5.12 -11.01
CA ALA A 30 -17.36 -4.10 -10.00
C ALA A 30 -15.99 -4.26 -9.32
N PHE A 31 -15.60 -5.50 -8.99
CA PHE A 31 -14.28 -5.79 -8.44
C PHE A 31 -13.16 -5.48 -9.43
N ARG A 32 -13.36 -5.81 -10.72
CA ARG A 32 -12.40 -5.47 -11.76
C ARG A 32 -12.19 -3.96 -11.84
N THR A 33 -13.27 -3.18 -11.94
CA THR A 33 -13.18 -1.72 -11.98
C THR A 33 -12.52 -1.14 -10.74
N ALA A 34 -12.84 -1.65 -9.54
CA ALA A 34 -12.20 -1.19 -8.30
C ALA A 34 -10.69 -1.48 -8.29
N ILE A 35 -10.28 -2.67 -8.75
CA ILE A 35 -8.86 -3.04 -8.86
C ILE A 35 -8.17 -2.15 -9.89
N ASP A 36 -8.74 -1.98 -11.08
CA ASP A 36 -8.17 -1.18 -12.16
C ASP A 36 -7.97 0.28 -11.68
N ASN A 37 -8.96 0.87 -11.00
CA ASN A 37 -8.84 2.21 -10.41
C ASN A 37 -7.69 2.31 -9.39
N CYS A 38 -7.50 1.30 -8.54
CA CYS A 38 -6.40 1.28 -7.56
C CYS A 38 -5.03 1.22 -8.26
N LEU A 39 -4.93 0.47 -9.37
CA LEU A 39 -3.71 0.39 -10.17
C LEU A 39 -3.42 1.74 -10.85
N ASP A 40 -4.41 2.33 -11.51
CA ASP A 40 -4.29 3.63 -12.18
C ASP A 40 -3.85 4.73 -11.21
N LEU A 41 -4.44 4.75 -10.00
CA LEU A 41 -4.07 5.72 -8.97
C LEU A 41 -2.65 5.50 -8.43
N ALA A 42 -2.18 4.25 -8.35
CA ALA A 42 -0.82 3.97 -7.90
C ALA A 42 0.21 4.38 -8.95
N GLU A 43 -0.08 4.16 -10.24
CA GLU A 43 0.73 4.63 -11.36
C GLU A 43 0.75 6.16 -11.42
N TYR A 44 -0.40 6.81 -11.22
CA TYR A 44 -0.49 8.26 -11.11
C TYR A 44 0.37 8.78 -9.95
N ALA A 45 0.28 8.16 -8.78
CA ALA A 45 1.09 8.54 -7.62
C ALA A 45 2.60 8.37 -7.89
N GLN A 46 3.00 7.30 -8.59
CA GLN A 46 4.39 7.14 -9.02
C GLN A 46 4.83 8.31 -9.90
N GLY A 47 4.04 8.70 -10.91
CA GLY A 47 4.37 9.83 -11.78
C GLY A 47 4.53 11.14 -11.00
N GLN A 48 3.68 11.38 -10.00
CA GLN A 48 3.80 12.54 -9.12
C GLN A 48 5.06 12.51 -8.25
N ILE A 49 5.48 11.33 -7.80
CA ILE A 49 6.72 11.13 -7.03
C ILE A 49 7.94 11.39 -7.91
N GLU A 50 7.97 10.84 -9.12
CA GLU A 50 9.07 11.02 -10.07
C GLU A 50 9.22 12.47 -10.56
N ALA A 51 8.12 13.22 -10.62
CA ALA A 51 8.13 14.64 -10.97
C ALA A 51 8.63 15.55 -9.83
N ALA A 52 8.67 15.06 -8.59
CA ALA A 52 9.07 15.84 -7.42
C ALA A 52 10.56 15.66 -7.10
N PRO A 53 11.40 16.71 -7.21
CA PRO A 53 12.86 16.59 -7.08
C PRO A 53 13.34 16.25 -5.65
N GLU A 54 12.47 16.45 -4.66
CA GLU A 54 12.70 16.15 -3.26
C GLU A 54 12.21 14.76 -2.83
N LEU A 55 11.65 13.99 -3.76
CA LEU A 55 11.19 12.62 -3.51
C LEU A 55 12.03 11.64 -4.32
N GLU A 56 12.29 10.48 -3.73
CA GLU A 56 12.95 9.37 -4.38
C GLU A 56 11.98 8.19 -4.43
N LEU A 57 11.75 7.67 -5.64
CA LEU A 57 11.00 6.44 -5.84
C LEU A 57 11.83 5.24 -5.37
N MET A 58 11.31 4.48 -4.41
CA MET A 58 12.02 3.34 -3.82
C MET A 58 11.64 2.02 -4.48
N THR A 59 10.36 1.87 -4.83
CA THR A 59 9.87 0.78 -5.68
C THR A 59 8.78 1.30 -6.61
N PRO A 60 8.73 0.85 -7.87
CA PRO A 60 7.64 1.22 -8.78
C PRO A 60 6.29 0.74 -8.25
N ALA A 61 5.22 1.35 -8.77
CA ALA A 61 3.85 0.99 -8.47
C ALA A 61 3.59 -0.49 -8.82
N SER A 62 3.01 -1.22 -7.87
CA SER A 62 2.64 -2.62 -8.05
C SER A 62 1.47 -2.97 -7.14
N LEU A 63 0.41 -3.58 -7.69
CA LEU A 63 -0.78 -4.01 -6.95
C LEU A 63 -1.43 -2.91 -6.09
N GLY A 64 -1.46 -1.67 -6.59
CA GLY A 64 -2.03 -0.52 -5.87
C GLY A 64 -1.12 0.06 -4.78
N ILE A 65 0.17 -0.30 -4.77
CA ILE A 65 1.14 0.14 -3.77
C ILE A 65 2.33 0.80 -4.47
N VAL A 66 2.74 1.97 -3.97
CA VAL A 66 3.99 2.63 -4.36
C VAL A 66 4.79 2.97 -3.10
N THR A 67 6.11 2.85 -3.16
CA THR A 67 6.98 3.19 -2.03
C THR A 67 7.99 4.24 -2.43
N PHE A 68 8.19 5.21 -1.55
CA PHE A 68 9.04 6.37 -1.80
C PHE A 68 9.64 6.88 -0.49
N ARG A 69 10.57 7.82 -0.58
CA ARG A 69 11.06 8.58 0.57
C ARG A 69 11.33 10.02 0.17
N ARG A 70 11.32 10.95 1.12
CA ARG A 70 11.83 12.30 0.93
C ARG A 70 13.37 12.26 0.90
N HIS A 71 13.95 12.82 -0.15
CA HIS A 71 15.38 12.89 -0.44
C HIS A 71 15.74 14.26 -1.04
N PRO A 72 15.87 15.31 -0.22
CA PRO A 72 16.24 16.64 -0.70
C PRO A 72 17.69 16.65 -1.19
N ALA A 73 17.97 17.47 -2.21
CA ALA A 73 19.32 17.59 -2.76
C ALA A 73 20.34 18.02 -1.69
N GLY A 74 21.50 17.36 -1.67
CA GLY A 74 22.60 17.65 -0.74
C GLY A 74 22.53 16.94 0.61
N VAL A 75 21.60 16.00 0.79
CA VAL A 75 21.50 15.16 2.00
C VAL A 75 21.64 13.69 1.61
N ASP A 76 22.83 13.14 1.75
CA ASP A 76 23.13 11.74 1.38
C ASP A 76 23.31 10.80 2.60
N ASP A 77 23.10 11.30 3.81
CA ASP A 77 23.17 10.48 5.03
C ASP A 77 21.86 9.67 5.21
N ASP A 78 21.92 8.38 4.91
CA ASP A 78 20.79 7.45 5.03
C ASP A 78 20.17 7.43 6.46
N ALA A 79 20.95 7.64 7.53
CA ALA A 79 20.40 7.66 8.89
C ALA A 79 19.59 8.94 9.15
N LEU A 80 20.06 10.08 8.65
CA LEU A 80 19.34 11.34 8.72
C LEU A 80 18.06 11.30 7.86
N LEU A 81 18.16 10.72 6.66
CA LEU A 81 17.02 10.51 5.78
C LEU A 81 15.97 9.58 6.40
N ASP A 82 16.38 8.49 7.04
CA ASP A 82 15.50 7.59 7.78
C ASP A 82 14.79 8.34 8.91
N GLN A 83 15.52 9.13 9.71
CA GLN A 83 14.93 9.92 10.80
C GLN A 83 13.91 10.94 10.29
N MET A 84 14.25 11.66 9.22
CA MET A 84 13.37 12.65 8.60
C MET A 84 12.08 12.00 8.07
N ASN A 85 12.20 10.89 7.36
CA ASN A 85 11.04 10.17 6.81
C ASN A 85 10.16 9.57 7.92
N ALA A 86 10.75 9.11 9.02
CA ALA A 86 10.00 8.68 10.20
C ALA A 86 9.19 9.84 10.80
N GLY A 87 9.79 11.02 10.92
CA GLY A 87 9.09 12.22 11.39
C GLY A 87 7.96 12.67 10.47
N ILE A 88 8.13 12.55 9.15
CA ILE A 88 7.07 12.83 8.17
C ILE A 88 5.90 11.87 8.35
N ALA A 89 6.17 10.56 8.46
CA ALA A 89 5.12 9.56 8.67
C ALA A 89 4.34 9.83 9.96
N ASP A 90 5.03 10.17 11.04
CA ASP A 90 4.42 10.48 12.33
C ASP A 90 3.57 11.76 12.26
N ALA A 91 4.06 12.82 11.60
CA ALA A 91 3.31 14.06 11.42
C ALA A 91 2.04 13.86 10.59
N ILE A 92 2.11 13.12 9.49
CA ILE A 92 0.94 12.78 8.65
C ILE A 92 -0.10 12.00 9.46
N GLN A 93 0.36 11.00 10.22
CA GLN A 93 -0.49 10.18 11.05
C GLN A 93 -1.21 10.98 12.15
N HIS A 94 -0.51 11.94 12.77
CA HIS A 94 -1.09 12.82 13.79
C HIS A 94 -2.10 13.82 13.22
N GLN A 95 -1.93 14.25 11.97
CA GLN A 95 -2.90 15.13 11.29
C GLN A 95 -4.25 14.42 11.06
N GLY A 96 -4.23 13.10 10.84
CA GLY A 96 -5.43 12.26 10.81
C GLY A 96 -6.21 12.23 9.49
N ASP A 97 -5.81 13.04 8.49
CA ASP A 97 -6.46 13.08 7.17
C ASP A 97 -6.07 11.89 6.29
N VAL A 98 -4.85 11.38 6.44
CA VAL A 98 -4.29 10.30 5.63
C VAL A 98 -3.56 9.32 6.53
N PHE A 99 -3.79 8.02 6.31
CA PHE A 99 -3.00 6.96 6.92
C PHE A 99 -1.91 6.50 5.94
N LEU A 100 -0.65 6.67 6.31
CA LEU A 100 0.48 6.18 5.52
C LEU A 100 1.34 5.24 6.37
N SER A 101 1.54 4.02 5.85
CA SER A 101 2.37 3.03 6.54
C SER A 101 3.84 3.20 6.20
N THR A 102 4.72 2.77 7.10
CA THR A 102 6.17 2.72 6.85
C THR A 102 6.65 1.29 6.65
N GLY A 103 7.84 1.14 6.07
CA GLY A 103 8.50 -0.14 5.93
C GLY A 103 9.98 0.02 5.66
N ARG A 104 10.67 -1.09 5.37
CA ARG A 104 12.07 -1.07 4.94
C ARG A 104 12.27 -1.76 3.60
N VAL A 105 12.96 -1.10 2.69
CA VAL A 105 13.40 -1.66 1.41
C VAL A 105 14.92 -1.54 1.34
N ARG A 106 15.62 -2.67 1.19
CA ARG A 106 17.08 -2.73 1.18
C ARG A 106 17.73 -2.02 2.38
N GLY A 107 17.11 -2.12 3.55
CA GLY A 107 17.59 -1.51 4.80
C GLY A 107 17.16 -0.05 5.04
N ARG A 108 16.67 0.65 4.02
CA ARG A 108 16.24 2.05 4.10
C ARG A 108 14.77 2.18 4.47
N LEU A 109 14.43 3.17 5.30
CA LEU A 109 13.05 3.48 5.62
C LEU A 109 12.32 4.01 4.37
N VAL A 110 11.11 3.52 4.16
CA VAL A 110 10.24 3.97 3.07
C VAL A 110 8.86 4.34 3.59
N LEU A 111 8.27 5.34 2.96
CA LEU A 111 6.86 5.68 3.04
C LEU A 111 6.11 4.79 2.04
N ARG A 112 5.04 4.14 2.49
CA ARG A 112 4.26 3.19 1.69
C ARG A 112 2.84 3.71 1.53
N LEU A 113 2.53 4.14 0.31
CA LEU A 113 1.18 4.51 -0.08
C LEU A 113 0.46 3.27 -0.64
N CYS A 114 -0.60 2.85 0.05
CA CYS A 114 -1.43 1.71 -0.33
C CYS A 114 -2.82 2.22 -0.70
N ILE A 115 -3.20 2.06 -1.96
CA ILE A 115 -4.45 2.57 -2.51
C ILE A 115 -5.41 1.38 -2.66
N LEU A 116 -6.45 1.36 -1.82
CA LEU A 116 -7.41 0.26 -1.71
C LEU A 116 -8.86 0.75 -1.49
N ASN A 117 -9.13 2.04 -1.73
CA ASN A 117 -10.40 2.70 -1.42
C ASN A 117 -11.22 2.97 -2.68
#